data_AF-A0A420I0Q5-F1
#
_entry.id   AF-A0A420I0Q5-F1
#
_cell.length_a   1.000
_cell.length_b   1.000
_cell.length_c   1.000
_cell.angle_alpha   90.00
_cell.angle_beta   90.00
_cell.angle_gamma   90.00
#
_symmetry.space_group_name_H-M   'P 1'
#
loop_
_entity.id
_entity.type
_entity.pdbx_description
1 polymer ?
#
loop_
_entity_poly.entity_id
_entity_poly.type
_entity_poly.pdbx_seq_one_letter_code
_entity_poly.pdbx_strand_id
1 'polypeptide(L)'
;MSKVLQFLKHDGYVESAREFAKEIYFEKKALSLNPEKILPDYDIKEEEDASHRQRIRSAILEGDIDTALKYTNLHFPQILKYNEKVYFRLRCRKFVEMIRKAAELQNKNQENGTKKSHKYNAHWYDDIINHQMELVEYEPTPQNNDPIERDDTIRNFSEHEHLLNETIKYGTELSAEFRDDPRKDIRKSLEDAFALMAYQEPLNATGVSYLLDPSGRMAVAEELNSAILQSLGKSSSSALESLYQQTTVLLEDLREQGGSAAVFLNINDFSKPKPSLGSRR
;
A
#
# COMPACT_ATOMS: atom_id res chain seq x y z
N MET A 1 -6.65 16.96 -26.61
CA MET A 1 -5.91 17.04 -25.33
C MET A 1 -4.63 16.23 -25.48
N SER A 2 -3.50 16.61 -24.88
CA SER A 2 -2.26 15.81 -24.97
C SER A 2 -2.45 14.48 -24.24
N LYS A 3 -2.05 13.35 -24.84
CA LYS A 3 -2.17 12.01 -24.24
C LYS A 3 -1.31 11.87 -22.97
N VAL A 4 -0.20 12.60 -22.91
CA VAL A 4 0.67 12.67 -21.71
C VAL A 4 -0.03 13.40 -20.58
N LEU A 5 -0.70 14.53 -20.86
CA LEU A 5 -1.46 15.25 -19.84
C LEU A 5 -2.60 14.41 -19.28
N GLN A 6 -3.29 13.66 -20.14
CA GLN A 6 -4.34 12.72 -19.73
C GLN A 6 -3.77 11.64 -18.81
N PHE A 7 -2.60 11.06 -19.15
CA PHE A 7 -1.92 10.09 -18.30
C PHE A 7 -1.55 10.67 -16.93
N LEU A 8 -0.94 11.86 -16.90
CA LEU A 8 -0.56 12.51 -15.63
C LEU A 8 -1.78 12.78 -14.73
N LYS A 9 -2.89 13.23 -15.32
CA LYS A 9 -4.16 13.40 -14.59
C LYS A 9 -4.75 12.07 -14.11
N HIS A 10 -4.66 11.03 -14.93
CA HIS A 10 -5.22 9.71 -14.63
C HIS A 10 -4.55 9.10 -13.40
N ASP A 11 -3.21 9.07 -13.40
CA ASP A 11 -2.38 8.45 -12.36
C ASP A 11 -2.19 9.35 -11.13
N GLY A 12 -2.75 10.57 -11.15
CA GLY A 12 -2.71 11.49 -10.03
C GLY A 12 -1.41 12.28 -9.91
N TYR A 13 -0.60 12.41 -10.97
CA TYR A 13 0.56 13.29 -11.02
C TYR A 13 0.14 14.76 -11.18
N VAL A 14 -0.58 15.30 -10.18
CA VAL A 14 -1.26 16.60 -10.25
C VAL A 14 -0.29 17.75 -10.54
N GLU A 15 0.82 17.83 -9.82
CA GLU A 15 1.79 18.90 -9.98
C GLU A 15 2.43 18.90 -11.37
N SER A 16 2.86 17.71 -11.83
CA SER A 16 3.42 17.53 -13.17
C SER A 16 2.39 17.82 -14.25
N ALA A 17 1.14 17.39 -14.07
CA ALA A 17 0.04 17.69 -14.98
C ALA A 17 -0.20 19.20 -15.09
N ARG A 18 -0.15 19.92 -13.96
CA ARG A 18 -0.35 21.37 -13.90
C ARG A 18 0.75 22.13 -14.63
N GLU A 19 2.01 21.82 -14.37
CA GLU A 19 3.12 22.49 -15.07
C GLU A 19 3.12 22.15 -16.56
N PHE A 20 2.88 20.89 -16.93
CA PHE A 20 2.78 20.49 -18.33
C PHE A 20 1.59 21.14 -19.05
N ALA A 21 0.47 21.33 -18.37
CA ALA A 21 -0.69 22.05 -18.92
C ALA A 21 -0.38 23.52 -19.21
N LYS A 22 0.38 24.20 -18.32
CA LYS A 22 0.83 25.57 -18.54
C LYS A 22 1.77 25.67 -19.74
N GLU A 23 2.71 24.75 -19.86
CA GLU A 23 3.66 24.72 -20.97
C GLU A 23 2.93 24.56 -22.31
N ILE A 24 2.04 23.57 -22.42
CA ILE A 24 1.18 23.39 -23.61
C ILE A 24 0.37 24.65 -23.91
N TYR A 25 -0.11 25.33 -22.87
CA TYR A 25 -0.85 26.58 -23.04
C TYR A 25 0.03 27.69 -23.63
N PHE A 26 1.23 27.92 -23.08
CA PHE A 26 2.15 28.93 -23.60
C PHE A 26 2.57 28.63 -25.05
N GLU A 27 2.86 27.37 -25.36
CA GLU A 27 3.21 26.93 -26.70
C GLU A 27 2.06 27.17 -27.68
N LYS A 28 0.84 26.74 -27.33
CA LYS A 28 -0.35 26.97 -28.19
C LYS A 28 -0.68 28.45 -28.37
N LYS A 29 -0.50 29.26 -27.32
CA LYS A 29 -0.70 30.70 -27.38
C LYS A 29 0.32 31.37 -28.29
N ALA A 30 1.58 30.94 -28.25
CA ALA A 30 2.62 31.42 -29.16
C ALA A 30 2.36 31.03 -30.62
N LEU A 31 1.70 29.89 -30.86
CA LEU A 31 1.36 29.38 -32.19
C LEU A 31 0.01 29.89 -32.74
N SER A 32 -0.87 30.46 -31.91
CA SER A 32 -2.20 30.90 -32.32
C SER A 32 -2.22 32.35 -32.85
N LEU A 33 -2.72 32.56 -34.06
CA LEU A 33 -2.93 33.88 -34.69
C LEU A 33 -4.14 34.66 -34.13
N ASN A 34 -5.02 34.01 -33.34
CA ASN A 34 -6.19 34.65 -32.73
C ASN A 34 -6.15 34.46 -31.20
N PRO A 35 -5.89 35.53 -30.42
CA PRO A 35 -5.68 35.45 -28.98
C PRO A 35 -6.96 35.19 -28.16
N GLU A 36 -8.15 35.19 -28.77
CA GLU A 36 -9.45 35.10 -28.06
C GLU A 36 -10.12 33.73 -28.06
N LYS A 37 -9.45 32.67 -28.55
CA LYS A 37 -10.01 31.33 -28.38
C LYS A 37 -9.82 30.90 -26.93
N ILE A 38 -10.80 31.18 -26.09
CA ILE A 38 -10.93 30.65 -24.73
C ILE A 38 -10.86 29.12 -24.86
N LEU A 39 -9.70 28.57 -24.47
CA LEU A 39 -9.40 27.15 -24.50
C LEU A 39 -10.03 26.48 -23.27
N PRO A 40 -10.32 25.16 -23.36
CA PRO A 40 -11.32 24.50 -22.54
C PRO A 40 -11.00 24.67 -21.07
N ASP A 41 -12.05 25.03 -20.34
CA ASP A 41 -12.16 25.21 -18.91
C ASP A 41 -11.15 24.33 -18.16
N TYR A 42 -10.23 24.98 -17.44
CA TYR A 42 -9.37 24.30 -16.50
C TYR A 42 -10.28 23.80 -15.38
N ASP A 43 -10.82 22.58 -15.54
CA ASP A 43 -11.80 22.04 -14.61
C ASP A 43 -11.12 21.75 -13.27
N ILE A 44 -11.26 22.72 -12.35
CA ILE A 44 -10.75 22.70 -10.98
C ILE A 44 -11.22 21.43 -10.27
N LYS A 45 -12.43 20.95 -10.58
CA LYS A 45 -12.99 19.74 -9.99
C LYS A 45 -12.23 18.49 -10.42
N GLU A 46 -11.77 18.41 -11.67
CA GLU A 46 -10.94 17.28 -12.11
C GLU A 46 -9.59 17.22 -11.42
N GLU A 47 -9.02 18.38 -11.11
CA GLU A 47 -7.75 18.49 -10.40
C GLU A 47 -7.91 18.06 -8.93
N GLU A 48 -8.96 18.52 -8.27
CA GLU A 48 -9.31 18.09 -6.92
C GLU A 48 -9.56 16.58 -6.86
N ASP A 49 -10.35 16.03 -7.78
CA ASP A 49 -10.59 14.59 -7.87
C ASP A 49 -9.29 13.81 -8.09
N ALA A 50 -8.38 14.30 -8.95
CA ALA A 50 -7.08 13.68 -9.16
C ALA A 50 -6.21 13.73 -7.90
N SER A 51 -6.24 14.84 -7.15
CA SER A 51 -5.52 14.99 -5.87
C SER A 51 -6.07 14.05 -4.79
N HIS A 52 -7.40 13.95 -4.66
CA HIS A 52 -8.03 13.01 -3.74
C HIS A 52 -7.68 11.56 -4.09
N ARG A 53 -7.73 11.18 -5.38
CA ARG A 53 -7.30 9.85 -5.84
C ARG A 53 -5.84 9.57 -5.54
N GLN A 54 -4.95 10.54 -5.76
CA GLN A 54 -3.53 10.40 -5.45
C GLN A 54 -3.30 10.13 -3.96
N ARG A 55 -3.96 10.88 -3.07
CA ARG A 55 -3.85 10.70 -1.62
C ARG A 55 -4.35 9.32 -1.18
N ILE A 56 -5.47 8.87 -1.72
CA ILE A 56 -6.02 7.53 -1.44
C ILE A 56 -5.03 6.45 -1.89
N ARG A 57 -4.47 6.59 -3.10
CA ARG A 57 -3.47 5.67 -3.64
C ARG A 57 -2.23 5.60 -2.75
N SER A 58 -1.67 6.75 -2.36
CA SER A 58 -0.50 6.79 -1.47
C SER A 58 -0.77 6.11 -0.14
N ALA A 59 -1.93 6.35 0.49
CA ALA A 59 -2.30 5.71 1.74
C ALA A 59 -2.34 4.16 1.60
N ILE A 60 -2.87 3.64 0.50
CA ILE A 60 -2.87 2.18 0.23
C ILE A 60 -1.46 1.64 0.07
N LEU A 61 -0.61 2.33 -0.72
CA LEU A 61 0.77 1.90 -0.97
C LEU A 61 1.64 1.93 0.30
N GLU A 62 1.38 2.87 1.20
CA GLU A 62 2.03 2.95 2.51
C GLU A 62 1.52 1.89 3.49
N GLY A 63 0.35 1.30 3.23
CA GLY A 63 -0.31 0.31 4.09
C GLY A 63 -1.25 0.91 5.14
N ASP A 64 -1.59 2.20 5.00
CA ASP A 64 -2.62 2.87 5.79
C ASP A 64 -3.98 2.79 5.10
N ILE A 65 -4.59 1.59 5.21
CA ILE A 65 -5.88 1.30 4.59
C ILE A 65 -7.03 2.04 5.28
N ASP A 66 -6.87 2.39 6.56
CA ASP A 66 -7.87 3.15 7.32
C ASP A 66 -8.04 4.56 6.78
N THR A 67 -6.92 5.24 6.55
CA THR A 67 -6.91 6.55 5.90
C THR A 67 -7.48 6.46 4.49
N ALA A 68 -7.11 5.43 3.72
CA ALA A 68 -7.66 5.21 2.38
C ALA A 68 -9.20 5.04 2.40
N LEU A 69 -9.75 4.23 3.30
CA LEU A 69 -11.19 4.03 3.46
C LEU A 69 -11.90 5.32 3.90
N LYS A 70 -11.31 6.09 4.81
CA LYS A 70 -11.86 7.36 5.29
C LYS A 70 -11.93 8.39 4.15
N TYR A 71 -10.84 8.60 3.42
CA TYR A 71 -10.83 9.55 2.30
C TYR A 71 -11.74 9.09 1.15
N THR A 72 -11.81 7.78 0.88
CA THR A 72 -12.74 7.24 -0.12
C THR A 72 -14.20 7.50 0.26
N ASN A 73 -14.59 7.27 1.52
CA ASN A 73 -15.94 7.59 1.99
C ASN A 73 -16.24 9.09 1.96
N LEU A 74 -15.24 9.94 2.21
CA LEU A 74 -15.41 11.39 2.23
C LEU A 74 -15.61 11.97 0.84
N HIS A 75 -14.77 11.60 -0.12
CA HIS A 75 -14.76 12.21 -1.46
C HIS A 75 -15.54 11.38 -2.50
N PHE A 76 -15.63 10.06 -2.30
CA PHE A 76 -16.24 9.15 -3.27
C PHE A 76 -17.15 8.08 -2.60
N PRO A 77 -18.17 8.49 -1.82
CA PRO A 77 -18.98 7.59 -1.00
C PRO A 77 -19.74 6.50 -1.77
N GLN A 78 -19.94 6.70 -3.07
CA GLN A 78 -20.72 5.79 -3.91
C GLN A 78 -19.94 4.53 -4.29
N ILE A 79 -18.61 4.57 -4.42
CA ILE A 79 -17.84 3.38 -4.83
C ILE A 79 -17.96 2.27 -3.81
N LEU A 80 -17.84 2.57 -2.51
CA LEU A 80 -17.88 1.53 -1.48
C LEU A 80 -19.28 0.92 -1.31
N LYS A 81 -20.34 1.63 -1.73
CA LYS A 81 -21.72 1.12 -1.72
C LYS A 81 -22.05 0.25 -2.92
N TYR A 82 -21.63 0.66 -4.11
CA TYR A 82 -21.99 -0.03 -5.36
C TYR A 82 -20.96 -1.07 -5.80
N ASN A 83 -19.71 -0.95 -5.34
CA ASN A 83 -18.64 -1.88 -5.65
C ASN A 83 -18.20 -2.63 -4.39
N GLU A 84 -19.04 -3.57 -3.99
CA GLU A 84 -18.82 -4.44 -2.83
C GLU A 84 -17.50 -5.23 -2.94
N LYS A 85 -17.09 -5.60 -4.16
CA LYS A 85 -15.82 -6.30 -4.39
C LYS A 85 -14.62 -5.45 -3.99
N VAL A 86 -14.58 -4.17 -4.38
CA VAL A 86 -13.51 -3.24 -3.99
C VAL A 86 -13.53 -2.99 -2.48
N TYR A 87 -14.73 -2.84 -1.90
CA TYR A 87 -14.88 -2.70 -0.46
C TYR A 87 -14.31 -3.92 0.29
N PHE A 88 -14.68 -5.14 -0.12
CA PHE A 88 -14.14 -6.38 0.41
C PHE A 88 -12.60 -6.45 0.27
N ARG A 89 -12.07 -6.13 -0.91
CA ARG A 89 -10.61 -6.15 -1.16
C ARG A 89 -9.86 -5.18 -0.25
N LEU A 90 -10.37 -3.98 -0.02
CA LEU A 90 -9.80 -3.02 0.94
C LEU A 90 -9.89 -3.57 2.37
N ARG A 91 -11.04 -4.10 2.78
CA ARG A 91 -11.24 -4.65 4.12
C ARG A 91 -10.31 -5.82 4.41
N CYS A 92 -10.14 -6.72 3.44
CA CYS A 92 -9.21 -7.84 3.51
C CYS A 92 -7.75 -7.33 3.53
N ARG A 93 -7.39 -6.35 2.70
CA ARG A 93 -6.04 -5.78 2.73
C ARG A 93 -5.73 -5.12 4.07
N LYS A 94 -6.69 -4.41 4.67
CA LYS A 94 -6.54 -3.87 6.03
C LYS A 94 -6.18 -4.97 7.02
N PHE A 95 -6.90 -6.10 7.00
CA PHE A 95 -6.62 -7.23 7.89
C PHE A 95 -5.18 -7.75 7.71
N VAL A 96 -4.77 -7.96 6.46
CA VAL A 96 -3.40 -8.41 6.13
C VAL A 96 -2.35 -7.41 6.62
N GLU A 97 -2.57 -6.10 6.48
CA GLU A 97 -1.65 -5.07 6.99
C GLU A 97 -1.60 -5.02 8.53
N MET A 98 -2.71 -5.30 9.23
CA MET A 98 -2.71 -5.42 10.69
C MET A 98 -1.86 -6.61 11.15
N ILE A 99 -2.04 -7.78 10.52
CA ILE A 99 -1.22 -8.97 10.80
C ILE A 99 0.25 -8.69 10.52
N ARG A 100 0.55 -8.02 9.40
CA ARG A 100 1.92 -7.64 9.04
C ARG A 100 2.57 -6.76 10.12
N LYS A 101 1.88 -5.69 10.56
CA LYS A 101 2.37 -4.78 11.61
C LYS A 101 2.60 -5.52 12.93
N ALA A 102 1.70 -6.44 13.30
CA ALA A 102 1.86 -7.25 14.51
C ALA A 102 3.11 -8.14 14.43
N ALA A 103 3.33 -8.81 13.29
CA ALA A 103 4.52 -9.65 13.07
C ALA A 103 5.83 -8.85 13.05
N GLU A 104 5.83 -7.64 12.45
CA GLU A 104 6.99 -6.74 12.46
C GLU A 104 7.36 -6.29 13.90
N LEU A 105 6.37 -6.02 14.76
CA LEU A 105 6.61 -5.68 16.17
C LEU A 105 7.15 -6.88 16.97
N GLN A 106 6.64 -8.09 16.72
CA GLN A 106 7.13 -9.32 17.34
C GLN A 106 8.61 -9.56 17.01
N ASN A 107 9.01 -9.43 15.74
CA ASN A 107 10.40 -9.60 15.31
C ASN A 107 11.33 -8.57 15.96
N LYS A 108 10.92 -7.29 16.03
CA LYS A 108 11.70 -6.24 16.71
C LYS A 108 11.93 -6.57 18.19
N ASN A 109 10.93 -7.13 18.87
CA ASN A 109 11.06 -7.53 20.27
C ASN A 109 12.04 -8.72 20.45
N GLN A 110 12.07 -9.67 19.51
CA GLN A 110 13.01 -10.80 19.53
C GLN A 110 14.46 -10.38 19.19
N GLU A 111 14.66 -9.49 18.23
CA GLU A 111 15.99 -8.96 17.86
C GLU A 111 16.65 -8.16 19.00
N ASN A 112 15.85 -7.43 19.79
CA ASN A 112 16.34 -6.72 20.97
C ASN A 112 16.70 -7.66 22.14
N GLY A 113 16.12 -8.87 22.19
CA GLY A 113 16.45 -9.90 23.18
C GLY A 113 17.74 -10.65 22.89
N THR A 114 18.07 -10.89 21.62
CA THR A 114 19.24 -11.70 21.21
C THR A 114 20.59 -10.98 21.32
N LYS A 115 20.61 -9.64 21.28
CA LYS A 115 21.84 -8.84 21.51
C LYS A 115 22.35 -8.86 22.96
N LYS A 116 21.59 -9.41 23.92
CA LYS A 116 21.99 -9.51 25.34
C LYS A 116 22.55 -10.87 25.76
N SER A 117 22.84 -11.79 24.83
CA SER A 117 23.33 -13.15 25.17
C SER A 117 24.85 -13.30 25.37
N HIS A 118 25.64 -12.22 25.53
CA HIS A 118 27.09 -12.36 25.78
C HIS A 118 27.61 -11.71 27.07
N LYS A 119 26.74 -11.38 28.01
CA LYS A 119 27.15 -11.11 29.39
C LYS A 119 25.93 -11.21 30.30
N TYR A 120 26.15 -11.81 31.47
CA TYR A 120 25.23 -12.02 32.59
C TYR A 120 24.53 -13.38 32.63
N ASN A 121 25.06 -14.18 33.56
CA ASN A 121 24.59 -15.46 34.07
C ASN A 121 23.07 -15.49 34.28
N ALA A 122 22.50 -16.61 33.86
CA ALA A 122 21.16 -17.07 34.21
C ALA A 122 21.01 -17.19 35.73
N HIS A 123 20.18 -16.34 36.36
CA HIS A 123 19.57 -16.65 37.66
C HIS A 123 18.41 -15.73 38.11
N TRP A 124 17.64 -15.07 37.23
CA TRP A 124 16.64 -14.07 37.73
C TRP A 124 15.33 -13.95 36.95
N TYR A 125 14.84 -15.00 36.28
CA TYR A 125 13.50 -14.99 35.69
C TYR A 125 12.54 -16.06 36.20
N ASP A 126 12.97 -16.94 37.11
CA ASP A 126 12.06 -17.92 37.72
C ASP A 126 11.34 -17.36 38.96
N ASP A 127 11.88 -16.33 39.62
CA ASP A 127 11.34 -15.80 40.88
C ASP A 127 10.26 -14.71 40.73
N ILE A 128 10.03 -14.17 39.52
CA ILE A 128 9.07 -13.06 39.30
C ILE A 128 7.62 -13.57 39.20
N ILE A 129 7.39 -14.84 38.90
CA ILE A 129 6.04 -15.40 38.79
C ILE A 129 5.50 -15.88 40.16
N ASN A 130 6.34 -15.98 41.21
CA ASN A 130 5.94 -16.65 42.46
C ASN A 130 6.00 -15.84 43.77
N HIS A 131 6.24 -14.52 43.75
CA HIS A 131 6.16 -13.73 44.98
C HIS A 131 4.89 -12.87 45.08
N GLN A 132 3.87 -13.54 45.65
CA GLN A 132 2.85 -12.98 46.51
C GLN A 132 3.42 -11.84 47.39
N MET A 133 2.65 -10.74 47.53
CA MET A 133 2.98 -9.56 48.34
C MET A 133 3.64 -9.89 49.69
N GLU A 134 4.92 -9.58 49.85
CA GLU A 134 5.54 -9.30 51.13
C GLU A 134 6.21 -7.92 51.08
N LEU A 135 5.69 -7.01 51.91
CA LEU A 135 6.26 -5.70 52.18
C LEU A 135 7.58 -5.88 52.93
N VAL A 136 8.71 -5.74 52.24
CA VAL A 136 10.01 -5.57 52.88
C VAL A 136 10.64 -4.26 52.40
N GLU A 137 10.83 -3.36 53.35
CA GLU A 137 11.46 -2.05 53.20
C GLU A 137 12.93 -2.23 52.81
N TYR A 138 13.34 -1.70 51.66
CA TYR A 138 14.73 -1.75 51.18
C TYR A 138 15.25 -0.35 50.88
N GLU A 139 16.37 0.02 51.50
CA GLU A 139 17.09 1.27 51.24
C GLU A 139 17.70 1.26 49.83
N PRO A 140 17.65 2.38 49.07
CA PRO A 140 18.18 2.41 47.72
C PRO A 140 19.70 2.69 47.73
N THR A 141 20.50 1.74 47.22
CA THR A 141 21.87 2.00 46.77
C THR A 141 21.86 2.64 45.38
N PRO A 142 22.63 3.72 45.12
CA PRO A 142 22.64 4.37 43.82
C PRO A 142 23.64 3.68 42.90
N GLN A 143 23.17 2.67 42.15
CA GLN A 143 23.87 2.19 40.97
C GLN A 143 23.17 2.71 39.71
N ASN A 144 23.90 3.58 39.01
CA ASN A 144 23.59 4.12 37.69
C ASN A 144 23.15 3.01 36.73
N ASN A 145 21.85 2.88 36.56
CA ASN A 145 21.23 2.20 35.43
C ASN A 145 20.52 3.28 34.65
N ASP A 146 20.99 3.55 33.43
CA ASP A 146 20.29 4.42 32.49
C ASP A 146 18.81 3.96 32.39
N PRO A 147 17.81 4.75 32.85
CA PRO A 147 16.43 4.30 32.96
C PRO A 147 15.68 4.18 31.62
N ILE A 148 16.35 4.38 30.48
CA ILE A 148 15.67 4.70 29.21
C ILE A 148 15.28 3.43 28.42
N GLU A 149 15.99 2.30 28.55
CA GLU A 149 15.70 1.10 27.72
C GLU A 149 14.60 0.18 28.24
N ARG A 150 14.32 0.16 29.56
CA ARG A 150 13.29 -0.75 30.13
C ARG A 150 11.87 -0.31 29.79
N ASP A 151 11.66 0.99 29.65
CA ASP A 151 10.37 1.58 29.31
C ASP A 151 9.95 1.23 27.87
N ASP A 152 10.88 1.35 26.91
CA ASP A 152 10.62 1.04 25.50
C ASP A 152 10.28 -0.44 25.26
N THR A 153 10.91 -1.38 25.97
CA THR A 153 10.59 -2.82 25.82
C THR A 153 9.22 -3.19 26.38
N ILE A 154 8.83 -2.60 27.51
CA ILE A 154 7.51 -2.83 28.13
C ILE A 154 6.43 -2.18 27.26
N ARG A 155 6.69 -0.98 26.73
CA ARG A 155 5.80 -0.29 25.79
C ARG A 155 5.58 -1.12 24.52
N ASN A 156 6.64 -1.65 23.91
CA ASN A 156 6.51 -2.47 22.69
C ASN A 156 5.74 -3.78 22.91
N PHE A 157 5.86 -4.41 24.10
CA PHE A 157 5.08 -5.60 24.42
C PHE A 157 3.59 -5.27 24.58
N SER A 158 3.29 -4.19 25.29
CA SER A 158 1.91 -3.69 25.45
C SER A 158 1.28 -3.28 24.11
N GLU A 159 2.04 -2.59 23.24
CA GLU A 159 1.61 -2.22 21.89
C GLU A 159 1.35 -3.44 21.00
N HIS A 160 2.20 -4.47 21.09
CA HIS A 160 2.02 -5.72 20.35
C HIS A 160 0.74 -6.45 20.77
N GLU A 161 0.51 -6.61 22.08
CA GLU A 161 -0.71 -7.21 22.62
C GLU A 161 -1.97 -6.43 22.22
N HIS A 162 -1.92 -5.10 22.28
CA HIS A 162 -3.02 -4.25 21.82
C HIS A 162 -3.33 -4.49 20.34
N LEU A 163 -2.30 -4.47 19.49
CA LEU A 163 -2.47 -4.64 18.04
C LEU A 163 -2.97 -6.04 17.68
N LEU A 164 -2.53 -7.09 18.38
CA LEU A 164 -3.07 -8.44 18.20
C LEU A 164 -4.55 -8.51 18.55
N ASN A 165 -4.95 -7.95 19.69
CA ASN A 165 -6.35 -7.92 20.11
C ASN A 165 -7.22 -7.15 19.10
N GLU A 166 -6.74 -6.01 18.59
CA GLU A 166 -7.42 -5.27 17.52
C GLU A 166 -7.52 -6.10 16.22
N THR A 167 -6.47 -6.83 15.87
CA THR A 167 -6.43 -7.69 14.68
C THR A 167 -7.45 -8.82 14.78
N ILE A 168 -7.53 -9.50 15.93
CA ILE A 168 -8.52 -10.56 16.17
C ILE A 168 -9.93 -9.98 16.11
N LYS A 169 -10.19 -8.86 16.78
CA LYS A 169 -11.49 -8.19 16.75
C LYS A 169 -11.89 -7.84 15.32
N TYR A 170 -11.01 -7.18 14.58
CA TYR A 170 -11.26 -6.81 13.19
C TYR A 170 -11.50 -8.04 12.30
N GLY A 171 -10.71 -9.11 12.47
CA GLY A 171 -10.91 -10.37 11.75
C GLY A 171 -12.30 -10.96 12.03
N THR A 172 -12.72 -11.03 13.29
CA THR A 172 -14.06 -11.54 13.64
C THR A 172 -15.20 -10.72 13.02
N GLU A 173 -15.09 -9.39 13.02
CA GLU A 173 -16.04 -8.51 12.32
C GLU A 173 -16.05 -8.78 10.82
N LEU A 174 -14.88 -8.87 10.18
CA LEU A 174 -14.74 -9.15 8.75
C LEU A 174 -15.33 -10.51 8.35
N SER A 175 -15.06 -11.55 9.14
CA SER A 175 -15.60 -12.89 8.88
C SER A 175 -17.11 -12.91 9.07
N ALA A 176 -17.65 -12.20 10.06
CA ALA A 176 -19.10 -12.12 10.28
C ALA A 176 -19.81 -11.42 9.12
N GLU A 177 -19.20 -10.37 8.56
CA GLU A 177 -19.75 -9.58 7.45
C GLU A 177 -19.85 -10.38 6.14
N PHE A 178 -18.85 -11.21 5.82
CA PHE A 178 -18.75 -11.94 4.55
C PHE A 178 -18.92 -13.47 4.67
N ARG A 179 -19.43 -13.97 5.81
CA ARG A 179 -19.54 -15.41 6.10
C ARG A 179 -20.34 -16.18 5.05
N ASP A 180 -21.51 -15.64 4.71
CA ASP A 180 -22.51 -16.30 3.88
C ASP A 180 -22.42 -15.84 2.41
N ASP A 181 -21.30 -15.22 2.04
CA ASP A 181 -21.09 -14.75 0.68
C ASP A 181 -20.96 -15.93 -0.30
N PRO A 182 -21.77 -16.00 -1.39
CA PRO A 182 -21.74 -17.10 -2.33
C PRO A 182 -20.48 -17.11 -3.22
N ARG A 183 -19.71 -16.02 -3.25
CA ARG A 183 -18.57 -15.84 -4.15
C ARG A 183 -17.35 -16.60 -3.63
N LYS A 184 -16.85 -17.54 -4.45
CA LYS A 184 -15.72 -18.42 -4.09
C LYS A 184 -14.42 -17.66 -3.85
N ASP A 185 -14.18 -16.57 -4.57
CA ASP A 185 -12.97 -15.74 -4.45
C ASP A 185 -12.92 -14.98 -3.14
N ILE A 186 -14.07 -14.57 -2.60
CA ILE A 186 -14.20 -13.94 -1.28
C ILE A 186 -13.87 -14.95 -0.19
N ARG A 187 -14.53 -16.11 -0.20
CA ARG A 187 -14.27 -17.17 0.78
C ARG A 187 -12.81 -17.60 0.78
N LYS A 188 -12.22 -17.82 -0.41
CA LYS A 188 -10.80 -18.16 -0.53
C LYS A 188 -9.90 -17.06 0.04
N SER A 189 -10.17 -15.80 -0.31
CA SER A 189 -9.37 -14.68 0.19
C SER A 189 -9.47 -14.52 1.72
N LEU A 190 -10.62 -14.84 2.31
CA LEU A 190 -10.78 -14.90 3.77
C LEU A 190 -9.97 -16.06 4.36
N GLU A 191 -10.12 -17.27 3.85
CA GLU A 191 -9.36 -18.45 4.29
C GLU A 191 -7.85 -18.18 4.27
N ASP A 192 -7.35 -17.64 3.16
CA ASP A 192 -5.94 -17.27 2.96
C ASP A 192 -5.49 -16.21 3.99
N ALA A 193 -6.32 -15.20 4.26
CA ALA A 193 -5.99 -14.14 5.21
C ALA A 193 -6.04 -14.62 6.68
N PHE A 194 -6.97 -15.51 7.04
CA PHE A 194 -7.03 -16.12 8.38
C PHE A 194 -5.91 -17.13 8.61
N ALA A 195 -5.48 -17.84 7.56
CA ALA A 195 -4.34 -18.73 7.64
C ALA A 195 -3.09 -17.99 8.11
N LEU A 196 -2.90 -16.72 7.74
CA LEU A 196 -1.78 -15.89 8.23
C LEU A 196 -1.74 -15.79 9.76
N MET A 197 -2.89 -15.73 10.45
CA MET A 197 -2.90 -15.67 11.92
C MET A 197 -2.54 -17.00 12.58
N ALA A 198 -2.66 -18.12 11.85
CA ALA A 198 -2.33 -19.43 12.40
C ALA A 198 -0.80 -19.67 12.47
N TYR A 199 -0.01 -18.87 11.74
CA TYR A 199 1.44 -18.96 11.76
C TYR A 199 2.03 -18.03 12.82
N GLN A 200 2.96 -18.56 13.61
CA GLN A 200 3.70 -17.80 14.63
C GLN A 200 4.69 -16.79 14.01
N GLU A 201 5.14 -17.05 12.77
CA GLU A 201 5.97 -16.15 11.97
C GLU A 201 5.43 -16.04 10.53
N PRO A 202 4.41 -15.20 10.29
CA PRO A 202 3.73 -15.16 9.00
C PRO A 202 4.60 -14.55 7.88
N LEU A 203 5.62 -13.74 8.23
CA LEU A 203 6.54 -13.12 7.28
C LEU A 203 7.47 -14.15 6.60
N ASN A 204 7.85 -15.22 7.31
CA ASN A 204 8.79 -16.24 6.83
C ASN A 204 8.09 -17.50 6.29
N ALA A 205 6.78 -17.62 6.49
CA ALA A 205 6.00 -18.79 6.11
C ALA A 205 5.86 -18.91 4.57
N THR A 206 6.52 -19.92 3.99
CA THR A 206 6.65 -20.13 2.53
C THR A 206 5.32 -20.28 1.78
N GLY A 207 4.22 -20.60 2.50
CA GLY A 207 2.89 -20.78 1.92
C GLY A 207 1.98 -19.55 1.97
N VAL A 208 2.30 -18.52 2.75
CA VAL A 208 1.41 -17.35 2.96
C VAL A 208 2.14 -16.00 2.94
N SER A 209 3.48 -15.99 2.97
CA SER A 209 4.29 -14.77 2.96
C SER A 209 4.01 -13.87 1.75
N TYR A 210 3.67 -14.45 0.60
CA TYR A 210 3.30 -13.72 -0.61
C TYR A 210 2.09 -12.79 -0.41
N LEU A 211 1.19 -13.08 0.55
CA LEU A 211 0.04 -12.22 0.85
C LEU A 211 0.46 -10.92 1.55
N LEU A 212 1.56 -10.97 2.31
CA LEU A 212 2.11 -9.83 3.04
C LEU A 212 3.00 -8.94 2.17
N ASP A 213 3.31 -9.38 0.94
CA ASP A 213 4.11 -8.63 -0.02
C ASP A 213 3.47 -7.24 -0.29
N PRO A 214 4.27 -6.15 -0.25
CA PRO A 214 3.87 -4.85 -0.76
C PRO A 214 3.23 -4.86 -2.16
N SER A 215 3.58 -5.82 -3.03
CA SER A 215 2.99 -5.95 -4.38
C SER A 215 1.45 -6.06 -4.35
N GLY A 216 0.89 -6.69 -3.32
CA GLY A 216 -0.57 -6.77 -3.13
C GLY A 216 -1.23 -5.41 -2.89
N ARG A 217 -0.52 -4.41 -2.35
CA ARG A 217 -1.03 -3.04 -2.18
C ARG A 217 -1.27 -2.37 -3.53
N MET A 218 -0.37 -2.59 -4.49
CA MET A 218 -0.47 -2.00 -5.82
C MET A 218 -1.72 -2.48 -6.54
N ALA A 219 -2.01 -3.79 -6.49
CA ALA A 219 -3.21 -4.35 -7.11
C ALA A 219 -4.51 -3.73 -6.55
N VAL A 220 -4.61 -3.60 -5.22
CA VAL A 220 -5.78 -2.99 -4.56
C VAL A 220 -5.88 -1.49 -4.88
N ALA A 221 -4.74 -0.80 -4.93
CA ALA A 221 -4.70 0.62 -5.28
C ALA A 221 -5.16 0.88 -6.73
N GLU A 222 -4.73 0.05 -7.69
CA GLU A 222 -5.20 0.14 -9.08
C GLU A 222 -6.68 -0.20 -9.23
N GLU A 223 -7.15 -1.25 -8.55
CA GLU A 223 -8.57 -1.65 -8.59
C GLU A 223 -9.47 -0.54 -8.05
N LEU A 224 -9.09 0.08 -6.93
CA LEU A 224 -9.82 1.22 -6.37
C LEU A 224 -9.74 2.46 -7.28
N ASN A 225 -8.55 2.81 -7.80
CA ASN A 225 -8.40 3.96 -8.70
C ASN A 225 -9.27 3.80 -9.95
N SER A 226 -9.26 2.61 -10.55
CA SER A 226 -10.09 2.25 -11.70
C SER A 226 -11.58 2.38 -11.38
N ALA A 227 -12.02 1.92 -10.21
CA ALA A 227 -13.41 2.04 -9.78
C ALA A 227 -13.82 3.50 -9.55
N ILE A 228 -12.94 4.33 -8.98
CA ILE A 228 -13.20 5.76 -8.81
C ILE A 228 -13.34 6.42 -10.18
N LEU A 229 -12.42 6.18 -11.11
CA LEU A 229 -12.48 6.76 -12.46
C LEU A 229 -13.76 6.37 -13.20
N GLN A 230 -14.17 5.10 -13.13
CA GLN A 230 -15.42 4.63 -13.71
C GLN A 230 -16.65 5.33 -13.09
N SER A 231 -16.65 5.52 -11.77
CA SER A 231 -17.73 6.23 -11.08
C SER A 231 -17.83 7.71 -11.47
N LEU A 232 -16.70 8.31 -11.86
CA LEU A 232 -16.61 9.68 -12.40
C LEU A 232 -16.92 9.73 -13.90
N GLY A 233 -17.31 8.61 -14.52
CA GLY A 233 -17.60 8.49 -15.96
C GLY A 233 -16.35 8.53 -16.85
N LYS A 234 -15.16 8.29 -16.28
CA LYS A 234 -13.87 8.31 -16.99
C LYS A 234 -13.41 6.89 -17.32
N SER A 235 -12.56 6.77 -18.33
CA SER A 235 -11.88 5.50 -18.65
C SER A 235 -11.03 5.02 -17.47
N SER A 236 -11.02 3.73 -17.22
CA SER A 236 -10.23 3.08 -16.17
C SER A 236 -8.74 2.96 -16.50
N SER A 237 -8.37 3.17 -17.77
CA SER A 237 -7.00 3.24 -18.25
C SER A 237 -6.79 4.54 -19.02
N SER A 238 -5.55 5.03 -19.01
CA SER A 238 -5.19 6.18 -19.82
C SER A 238 -5.07 5.79 -21.30
N ALA A 239 -5.22 6.78 -22.19
CA ALA A 239 -5.00 6.56 -23.63
C ALA A 239 -3.55 6.14 -23.93
N LEU A 240 -2.58 6.64 -23.16
CA LEU A 240 -1.17 6.29 -23.34
C LEU A 240 -0.89 4.84 -22.94
N GLU A 241 -1.44 4.40 -21.81
CA GLU A 241 -1.34 3.02 -21.34
C GLU A 241 -2.02 2.06 -22.31
N SER A 242 -3.21 2.40 -22.80
CA SER A 242 -3.92 1.60 -23.80
C SER A 242 -3.10 1.43 -25.09
N LEU A 243 -2.44 2.50 -25.55
CA LEU A 243 -1.54 2.43 -26.71
C LEU A 243 -0.30 1.59 -26.42
N TYR A 244 0.28 1.71 -25.22
CA TYR A 244 1.42 0.90 -24.80
C TYR A 244 1.07 -0.59 -24.81
N GLN A 245 -0.07 -0.96 -24.22
CA GLN A 245 -0.58 -2.33 -24.20
C GLN A 245 -0.85 -2.85 -25.62
N GLN A 246 -1.58 -2.09 -26.44
CA GLN A 246 -1.87 -2.46 -27.84
C GLN A 246 -0.60 -2.66 -28.66
N THR A 247 0.39 -1.77 -28.51
CA THR A 247 1.66 -1.86 -29.24
C THR A 247 2.47 -3.06 -28.75
N THR A 248 2.41 -3.40 -27.46
CA THR A 248 3.10 -4.56 -26.90
C THR A 248 2.53 -5.86 -27.47
N VAL A 249 1.20 -6.02 -27.48
CA VAL A 249 0.53 -7.19 -28.06
C VAL A 249 0.82 -7.30 -29.56
N LEU A 250 0.71 -6.20 -30.31
CA LEU A 250 1.00 -6.20 -31.74
C LEU A 250 2.45 -6.59 -32.04
N LEU A 251 3.39 -6.21 -31.16
CA LEU A 251 4.79 -6.59 -31.31
C LEU A 251 5.02 -8.08 -31.01
N GLU A 252 4.31 -8.64 -30.04
CA GLU A 252 4.32 -10.09 -29.76
C GLU A 252 3.72 -10.87 -30.95
N ASP A 253 2.55 -10.46 -31.45
CA ASP A 253 1.91 -11.07 -32.63
C ASP A 253 2.83 -11.05 -33.85
N LEU A 254 3.51 -9.92 -34.12
CA LEU A 254 4.45 -9.81 -35.24
C LEU A 254 5.71 -10.68 -35.05
N ARG A 255 6.15 -10.90 -33.80
CA ARG A 255 7.27 -11.81 -33.50
C ARG A 255 6.87 -13.26 -33.74
N GLU A 256 5.67 -13.66 -33.35
CA GLU A 256 5.15 -15.01 -33.60
C GLU A 256 4.95 -15.29 -35.08
N GLN A 257 4.56 -14.28 -35.87
CA GLN A 257 4.39 -14.38 -37.33
C GLN A 257 5.73 -14.32 -38.11
N GLY A 258 6.87 -14.22 -37.42
CA GLY A 258 8.20 -14.25 -38.06
C GLY A 258 8.65 -12.92 -38.68
N GLY A 259 8.04 -11.80 -38.30
CA GLY A 259 8.46 -10.48 -38.76
C GLY A 259 9.84 -10.10 -38.18
N SER A 260 10.88 -10.08 -39.02
CA SER A 260 12.27 -9.85 -38.57
C SER A 260 12.47 -8.52 -37.84
N ALA A 261 11.73 -7.47 -38.17
CA ALA A 261 11.85 -6.16 -37.51
C ALA A 261 11.28 -6.14 -36.08
N ALA A 262 10.26 -6.95 -35.79
CA ALA A 262 9.61 -7.00 -34.48
C ALA A 262 10.46 -7.74 -33.43
N VAL A 263 11.37 -8.62 -33.85
CA VAL A 263 12.29 -9.35 -32.96
C VAL A 263 13.30 -8.41 -32.29
N PHE A 264 13.69 -7.33 -32.97
CA PHE A 264 14.71 -6.40 -32.47
C PHE A 264 14.15 -5.22 -31.69
N LEU A 265 12.83 -5.06 -31.67
CA LEU A 265 12.18 -4.00 -30.91
C LEU A 265 11.63 -4.62 -29.63
N ASN A 266 12.11 -4.13 -28.49
CA ASN A 266 11.47 -4.38 -27.21
C ASN A 266 11.11 -3.05 -26.60
N ILE A 267 9.81 -2.82 -26.42
CA ILE A 267 9.28 -1.61 -25.79
C ILE A 267 9.90 -1.40 -24.39
N ASN A 268 10.29 -2.47 -23.70
CA ASN A 268 10.94 -2.39 -22.39
C ASN A 268 12.32 -1.73 -22.42
N ASP A 269 12.99 -1.72 -23.57
CA ASP A 269 14.29 -1.04 -23.74
C ASP A 269 14.14 0.49 -23.64
N PHE A 270 12.93 0.98 -23.88
CA PHE A 270 12.59 2.41 -23.84
C PHE A 270 11.81 2.80 -22.57
N SER A 271 11.24 1.84 -21.83
CA SER A 271 10.45 2.12 -20.62
C SER A 271 11.26 2.05 -19.32
N LYS A 272 12.37 1.30 -19.29
CA LYS A 272 13.22 1.20 -18.09
C LYS A 272 14.19 2.37 -18.02
N PRO A 273 14.29 3.09 -16.88
CA PRO A 273 15.36 4.07 -16.71
C PRO A 273 16.70 3.35 -16.86
N LYS A 274 17.59 3.88 -17.71
CA LYS A 274 18.95 3.35 -17.84
C LYS A 274 19.57 3.30 -16.45
N PRO A 275 20.15 2.16 -16.01
CA PRO A 275 20.81 2.10 -14.72
C PRO A 275 21.86 3.21 -14.68
N SER A 276 21.73 4.11 -13.71
CA SER A 276 22.74 5.13 -13.46
C SER A 276 24.06 4.40 -13.28
N LEU A 277 25.03 4.66 -14.16
CA LEU A 277 26.42 4.27 -13.97
C LEU A 277 26.88 4.92 -12.66
N GLY A 278 26.76 4.18 -11.57
CA GLY A 278 27.23 4.56 -10.26
C GLY A 278 28.72 4.88 -10.38
N SER A 279 29.06 6.10 -10.00
CA SER A 279 30.41 6.61 -9.87
C SER A 279 31.26 5.63 -9.06
N ARG A 280 32.13 4.87 -9.74
CA ARG A 280 33.29 4.26 -9.07
C ARG A 280 34.21 5.39 -8.64
N ARG A 281 34.24 5.68 -7.34
CA ARG A 281 35.42 6.17 -6.64
C ARG A 281 35.57 5.38 -5.35
#